data_AF-T1I9Z4-F1
#
_entry.id   AF-T1I9Z4-F1
#
_cell.length_a   1.000
_cell.length_b   1.000
_cell.length_c   1.000
_cell.angle_alpha   90.00
_cell.angle_beta   90.00
_cell.angle_gamma   90.00
#
_symmetry.space_group_name_H-M   'P 1'
#
loop_
_entity.id
_entity.type
_entity.pdbx_description
1 polymer ?
#
loop_
_entity_poly.entity_id
_entity_poly.type
_entity_poly.pdbx_seq_one_letter_code
_entity_poly.pdbx_strand_id
1 'polypeptide(L)' 'MGGGLWPGKYRTDGIKIPGAMCEYQFPTNNHSTTRGRFYSPFYPSSYTKNSKCVYRFKASGVLGVYVFLAVLCP' A
#
# COMPACT_ATOMS: atom_id res chain seq x y z
N MET A 1 25.29 1.56 -6.66
CA MET A 1 24.12 2.48 -6.66
C MET A 1 22.87 1.64 -6.88
N GLY A 2 21.88 1.73 -5.99
CA GLY A 2 20.64 0.92 -6.04
C GLY A 2 20.25 0.36 -4.67
N GLY A 3 20.11 1.24 -3.67
CA GLY A 3 19.86 0.85 -2.28
C GLY A 3 18.39 0.57 -1.96
N GLY A 4 18.18 -0.27 -0.94
CA GLY A 4 16.91 -0.32 -0.19
C GLY A 4 16.36 -1.73 0.08
N LEU A 5 17.16 -2.62 0.68
CA LEU A 5 16.64 -3.82 1.38
C LEU A 5 15.80 -3.38 2.60
N TRP A 6 14.47 -3.46 2.48
CA TRP A 6 13.60 -3.67 3.64
C TRP A 6 12.56 -4.73 3.27
N PRO A 7 12.84 -6.02 3.46
CA PRO A 7 11.84 -7.05 3.29
C PRO A 7 10.97 -7.04 4.55
N GLY A 8 10.02 -6.11 4.62
CA GLY A 8 8.83 -6.36 5.44
C GLY A 8 8.24 -7.68 4.95
N LYS A 9 7.96 -8.62 5.87
CA LYS A 9 7.30 -9.91 5.56
C LYS A 9 5.93 -9.76 4.87
N TYR A 10 5.43 -8.53 4.74
CA TYR A 10 4.12 -8.18 4.24
C TYR A 10 4.22 -7.50 2.89
N ARG A 11 3.53 -8.07 1.90
CA ARG A 11 3.47 -7.56 0.53
C ARG A 11 2.19 -6.76 0.34
N THR A 12 2.36 -5.51 -0.08
CA THR A 12 1.25 -4.68 -0.57
C THR A 12 0.97 -5.06 -2.02
N ASP A 13 -0.30 -5.26 -2.37
CA ASP A 13 -0.72 -5.67 -3.73
C ASP A 13 -0.65 -4.49 -4.74
N GLY A 14 -0.45 -3.27 -4.24
CA GLY A 14 -0.31 -2.06 -5.04
C GLY A 14 1.08 -1.88 -5.66
N ILE A 15 1.14 -1.12 -6.74
CA ILE A 15 2.38 -0.81 -7.46
C ILE A 15 3.05 0.39 -6.80
N LYS A 16 4.32 0.26 -6.39
CA LYS A 16 5.10 1.38 -5.81
C LYS A 16 5.41 2.42 -6.89
N ILE A 17 5.15 3.69 -6.60
CA ILE A 17 5.51 4.79 -7.50
C ILE A 17 7.04 4.96 -7.53
N PRO A 18 7.66 4.98 -8.72
CA PRO A 18 9.09 5.25 -8.86
C PRO A 18 9.46 6.61 -8.25
N GLY A 19 10.54 6.66 -7.48
CA GLY A 19 11.03 7.90 -6.84
C GLY A 19 10.29 8.33 -5.57
N ALA A 20 9.14 7.76 -5.24
CA ALA A 20 8.46 8.02 -3.99
C ALA A 20 8.99 7.14 -2.85
N MET A 21 8.92 7.63 -1.60
CA MET A 21 9.33 6.86 -0.41
C MET A 21 8.40 5.64 -0.19
N CYS A 22 7.12 5.88 0.07
CA CYS A 22 6.11 4.85 0.35
C CYS A 22 4.75 5.18 -0.28
N GLU A 23 4.78 5.57 -1.55
CA GLU A 23 3.58 5.84 -2.34
C GLU A 23 3.23 4.66 -3.25
N TYR A 24 1.96 4.26 -3.24
CA TYR A 24 1.46 3.11 -3.98
C TYR A 24 0.21 3.44 -4.78
N GLN A 25 0.09 2.87 -5.98
CA GLN A 25 -1.10 2.94 -6.81
C GLN A 25 -1.79 1.58 -6.93
N PHE A 26 -3.12 1.59 -6.89
CA PHE A 26 -3.98 0.45 -7.14
C PHE A 26 -4.82 0.72 -8.39
N PRO A 27 -4.33 0.33 -9.58
CA PRO A 27 -5.05 0.54 -10.82
C PRO A 27 -6.14 -0.50 -11.03
N THR A 28 -7.28 -0.04 -11.55
CA THR A 28 -8.32 -0.87 -12.16
C THR A 28 -7.88 -1.32 -13.55
N ASN A 29 -7.23 -2.48 -13.64
CA ASN A 29 -7.02 -3.19 -14.91
C ASN A 29 -8.15 -4.23 -15.15
N ASN A 30 -8.33 -4.68 -16.39
CA ASN A 30 -9.42 -5.59 -16.81
C ASN A 30 -9.39 -6.98 -16.14
N HIS A 31 -8.33 -7.27 -15.36
CA HIS A 31 -8.15 -8.50 -14.58
C HIS A 31 -7.77 -8.19 -13.11
N SER A 32 -7.94 -6.92 -12.68
CA SER A 32 -7.38 -6.39 -11.43
C SER A 32 -8.43 -6.60 -10.35
N THR A 33 -8.19 -7.63 -9.55
CA THR A 33 -8.46 -7.64 -8.12
C THR A 33 -9.30 -6.47 -7.61
N THR A 34 -10.62 -6.67 -7.56
CA THR A 34 -11.58 -5.80 -6.86
C THR A 34 -11.32 -5.72 -5.35
N ARG A 35 -10.37 -6.52 -4.85
CA ARG A 35 -9.94 -6.63 -3.47
C ARG A 35 -8.42 -6.77 -3.44
N GLY A 36 -7.78 -6.11 -2.49
CA GLY A 36 -6.35 -6.23 -2.27
C GLY A 36 -6.00 -5.87 -0.84
N ARG A 37 -4.75 -6.10 -0.48
CA ARG A 37 -4.18 -5.77 0.82
C ARG A 37 -3.11 -4.69 0.64
N PHE A 38 -3.10 -3.76 1.58
CA PHE A 38 -2.07 -2.74 1.69
C PHE A 38 -1.55 -2.73 3.12
N TYR A 39 -0.24 -2.56 3.23
CA TYR A 39 0.46 -2.51 4.50
C TYR A 39 1.31 -1.26 4.55
N SER A 40 1.39 -0.70 5.73
CA SER A 40 2.35 0.35 6.03
C SER A 40 3.79 -0.14 6.06
N PRO A 41 4.77 0.76 5.83
CA PRO A 41 6.16 0.44 6.07
C PRO A 41 6.38 0.02 7.53
N PHE A 42 7.22 -0.99 7.72
CA PHE A 42 7.60 -1.54 9.02
C PHE A 42 6.53 -2.33 9.75
N TYR A 43 5.30 -2.43 9.24
CA TYR A 43 4.32 -3.34 9.82
C TYR A 43 4.90 -4.76 10.05
N PRO A 44 4.74 -5.38 11.25
CA PRO A 44 3.93 -4.98 12.41
C PRO A 44 4.69 -4.11 13.44
N SER A 45 5.93 -3.74 13.18
CA SER A 45 6.73 -2.85 14.02
C SER A 45 6.19 -1.42 14.02
N SER A 46 6.66 -0.63 14.99
CA SER A 46 6.26 0.76 15.16
C SER A 46 6.71 1.62 13.98
N TYR A 47 5.80 2.52 13.59
CA TYR A 47 6.05 3.54 12.58
C TYR A 47 7.06 4.56 13.11
N THR A 48 7.99 4.99 12.26
CA THR A 48 8.90 6.09 12.60
C THR A 48 8.14 7.41 12.74
N LYS A 49 8.55 8.30 13.65
CA LYS A 49 7.95 9.65 13.74
C LYS A 49 8.02 10.35 12.38
N ASN A 50 6.93 11.01 11.98
CA ASN A 50 6.79 11.76 10.73
C ASN A 50 6.78 10.92 9.43
N SER A 51 6.55 9.60 9.48
CA SER A 51 6.33 8.82 8.25
C SER A 51 5.00 9.18 7.60
N LYS A 52 5.03 9.66 6.35
CA LYS A 52 3.85 9.95 5.53
C LYS A 52 3.84 9.03 4.30
N CYS A 53 2.86 8.14 4.24
CA CYS A 53 2.64 7.24 3.11
C CYS A 53 1.31 7.55 2.43
N VAL A 54 1.28 7.34 1.11
CA VAL A 54 0.15 7.72 0.27
C VAL A 54 -0.28 6.50 -0.53
N TYR A 55 -1.55 6.10 -0.41
CA TYR A 55 -2.14 4.99 -1.16
C TYR A 55 -3.22 5.56 -2.06
N ARG A 56 -3.07 5.34 -3.38
CA ARG A 56 -4.00 5.86 -4.39
C ARG A 56 -4.82 4.71 -4.96
N PHE A 57 -6.10 4.67 -4.60
CA PHE A 57 -7.06 3.72 -5.14
C PHE A 57 -7.83 4.36 -6.28
N LYS A 58 -7.80 3.73 -7.46
CA LYS A 58 -8.60 4.17 -8.60
C LYS A 58 -9.74 3.17 -8.79
N ALA A 59 -10.98 3.60 -8.64
CA ALA A 59 -12.15 2.82 -9.02
C ALA A 59 -12.60 3.18 -10.43
N SER A 60 -13.15 2.21 -11.16
CA SER A 60 -13.78 2.41 -12.46
C SER A 60 -15.27 2.10 -12.33
N GLY A 61 -16.15 3.07 -12.60
CA GLY A 61 -17.60 2.91 -12.56
C GLY A 61 -18.24 3.26 -11.21
N VAL A 62 -19.33 2.56 -10.85
CA VAL A 62 -20.19 2.84 -9.68
C VAL A 62 -19.72 2.17 -8.38
N LEU A 63 -18.65 1.38 -8.42
CA LEU A 63 -18.13 0.71 -7.22
C LEU A 63 -17.38 1.70 -6.33
N GLY A 64 -17.80 1.81 -5.07
CA GLY A 64 -17.08 2.56 -4.04
C GLY A 64 -15.79 1.85 -3.63
N VAL A 65 -14.77 2.63 -3.24
CA VAL A 65 -13.55 2.09 -2.62
C VAL A 65 -13.82 1.90 -1.12
N TYR A 66 -13.76 0.67 -0.64
CA TYR A 66 -13.85 0.34 0.78
C TYR A 66 -12.46 0.06 1.32
N VAL A 67 -11.99 0.91 2.24
CA VAL A 67 -10.68 0.78 2.89
C VAL A 67 -10.89 0.23 4.28
N PHE A 68 -10.44 -0.99 4.51
CA PHE A 68 -10.41 -1.60 5.85
C PHE A 68 -9.02 -1.42 6.44
N LEU A 69 -8.90 -0.52 7.42
CA LEU A 69 -7.67 -0.39 8.20
C LEU A 69 -7.66 -1.46 9.28
N ALA A 70 -6.99 -2.58 9.02
CA ALA A 70 -6.66 -3.54 10.05
C ALA A 70 -5.47 -3.00 10.86
N VAL A 71 -5.76 -2.21 11.90
CA VAL A 71 -4.78 -1.97 12.96
C VAL A 71 -4.76 -3.25 13.78
N LEU A 72 -3.78 -4.13 13.55
CA LEU A 72 -3.56 -5.26 14.43
C LEU A 72 -3.00 -4.70 15.76
N CYS A 73 -3.92 -4.40 16.67
CA CYS A 73 -3.62 -4.26 18.08
C CYS A 73 -3.12 -5.63 18.56
N PRO A 74 -2.03 -5.72 19.34
CA PRO A 74 -1.60 -6.98 19.94
C PRO A 74 -2.68 -7.62 20.81
#